data_AF-A0A435BID1-F1
#
_entry.id   AF-A0A435BID1-F1
#
_cell.length_a   1.000
_cell.length_b   1.000
_cell.length_c   1.000
_cell.angle_alpha   90.00
_cell.angle_beta   90.00
_cell.angle_gamma   90.00
#
_symmetry.space_group_name_H-M   'P 1'
#
loop_
_entity.id
_entity.type
_entity.pdbx_description
1 polymer ?
#
loop_
_entity_poly.entity_id
_entity_poly.type
_entity_poly.pdbx_seq_one_letter_code
_entity_poly.pdbx_strand_id
1 'polypeptide(L)'
;MASFLKKPTAAPAQPFHVPSLAECDDVYASLLAKRGELNEGLRMLIATERQLEKDIAADTTPDVRPGVAALLGDGPTAKSANRQKLAAVRADKADHETASRAIEQRIRDAKTPAVRKAIALVRPEWDRRQRELCETLAVVQKAHRDLNDLAMEIEAEDIGVSHFGAQPFFLGDARDGHISRFLKECGYAA
;
A
#
# COMPACT_ATOMS: atom_id res chain seq x y z
N MET A 1 -5.65 -26.77 53.33
CA MET A 1 -4.70 -25.87 52.64
C MET A 1 -4.36 -26.47 51.28
N ALA A 2 -5.11 -26.12 50.23
CA ALA A 2 -4.74 -26.45 48.85
C ALA A 2 -5.27 -25.32 47.97
N SER A 3 -4.39 -24.38 47.62
CA SER A 3 -4.71 -23.27 46.73
C SER A 3 -4.30 -23.68 45.32
N PHE A 4 -5.28 -23.94 44.45
CA PHE A 4 -5.06 -24.18 43.04
C PHE A 4 -4.69 -22.84 42.37
N LEU A 5 -3.42 -22.68 42.00
CA LEU A 5 -2.97 -21.57 41.16
C LEU A 5 -3.54 -21.76 39.76
N LYS A 6 -4.61 -21.01 39.50
CA LYS A 6 -5.20 -20.79 38.18
C LYS A 6 -4.14 -20.11 37.30
N LYS A 7 -3.60 -20.83 36.32
CA LYS A 7 -2.71 -20.30 35.28
C LYS A 7 -3.42 -19.13 34.60
N PRO A 8 -2.82 -17.93 34.50
CA PRO A 8 -3.47 -16.82 33.83
C PRO A 8 -3.57 -17.15 32.34
N THR A 9 -4.79 -17.29 31.86
CA THR A 9 -5.11 -17.35 30.44
C THR A 9 -4.56 -16.07 29.81
N ALA A 10 -3.56 -16.20 28.94
CA ALA A 10 -2.98 -15.08 28.23
C ALA A 10 -4.09 -14.31 27.51
N ALA A 11 -4.15 -12.99 27.74
CA ALA A 11 -5.04 -12.11 27.00
C ALA A 11 -4.80 -12.31 25.50
N PRO A 12 -5.85 -12.23 24.65
CA PRO A 12 -5.68 -12.38 23.21
C PRO A 12 -4.65 -11.35 22.74
N ALA A 13 -3.51 -11.85 22.25
CA ALA A 13 -2.45 -11.02 21.71
C ALA A 13 -3.08 -10.10 20.64
N GLN A 14 -2.90 -8.78 20.80
CA GLN A 14 -3.42 -7.85 19.81
C GLN A 14 -2.85 -8.22 18.42
N PRO A 15 -3.67 -8.23 17.36
CA PRO A 15 -3.19 -8.53 16.02
C PRO A 15 -2.04 -7.59 15.64
N PHE A 16 -0.93 -8.13 15.15
CA PHE A 16 0.18 -7.30 14.66
C PHE A 16 -0.31 -6.38 13.55
N HIS A 17 -0.11 -5.08 13.73
CA HIS A 17 -0.44 -4.06 12.74
C HIS A 17 0.76 -3.77 11.84
N VAL A 18 0.57 -3.89 10.52
CA VAL A 18 1.59 -3.51 9.53
C VAL A 18 1.52 -1.99 9.33
N PRO A 19 2.56 -1.23 9.67
CA PRO A 19 2.53 0.23 9.54
C PRO A 19 2.48 0.64 8.07
N SER A 20 1.82 1.78 7.80
CA SER A 20 1.81 2.36 6.46
C SER A 20 3.17 2.99 6.13
N LEU A 21 3.47 3.20 4.84
CA LEU A 21 4.72 3.87 4.44
C LEU A 21 4.84 5.30 4.97
N ALA A 22 3.69 5.99 5.13
CA ALA A 22 3.65 7.33 5.70
C ALA A 22 3.93 7.32 7.22
N GLU A 23 3.54 6.27 7.94
CA GLU A 23 3.90 6.09 9.35
C GLU A 23 5.38 5.75 9.54
N CYS A 24 6.01 5.13 8.54
CA CYS A 24 7.41 4.71 8.60
C CYS A 24 8.39 5.82 8.18
N ASP A 25 7.94 6.83 7.45
CA ASP A 25 8.81 7.85 6.86
C ASP A 25 8.10 9.21 6.71
N ASP A 26 8.51 10.18 7.54
CA ASP A 26 7.95 11.54 7.56
C ASP A 26 8.15 12.30 6.24
N VAL A 27 9.24 12.02 5.51
CA VAL A 27 9.49 12.66 4.21
C VAL A 27 8.46 12.15 3.19
N TYR A 28 8.23 10.84 3.15
CA TYR A 28 7.19 10.25 2.31
C TYR A 28 5.80 10.77 2.69
N ALA A 29 5.49 10.84 3.99
CA ALA A 29 4.22 11.37 4.49
C ALA A 29 4.00 12.84 4.07
N SER A 30 5.01 13.70 4.24
CA SER A 30 4.92 15.12 3.85
C SER A 30 4.76 15.30 2.34
N LEU A 31 5.39 14.47 1.51
CA LEU A 31 5.20 14.50 0.05
C LEU A 31 3.77 14.10 -0.34
N LEU A 32 3.18 13.11 0.34
CA LEU A 32 1.78 12.74 0.13
C LEU A 32 0.82 13.86 0.53
N ALA A 33 1.06 14.50 1.68
CA ALA A 33 0.29 15.65 2.13
C ALA A 33 0.38 16.80 1.12
N LYS A 34 1.59 17.12 0.64
CA LYS A 34 1.81 18.18 -0.34
C LYS A 34 1.12 17.90 -1.68
N ARG A 35 1.09 16.64 -2.12
CA ARG A 35 0.30 16.24 -3.28
C ARG A 35 -1.20 16.50 -3.07
N GLY A 36 -1.70 16.21 -1.86
CA GLY A 36 -3.09 16.53 -1.48
C GLY A 36 -3.39 18.02 -1.63
N GLU A 37 -2.52 18.88 -1.10
CA GLU A 37 -2.64 20.33 -1.22
C GLU A 37 -2.64 20.81 -2.68
N LEU A 38 -1.71 20.29 -3.51
CA LEU A 38 -1.62 20.67 -4.92
C LEU A 38 -2.87 20.26 -5.72
N ASN A 39 -3.40 19.07 -5.45
CA ASN A 39 -4.62 18.59 -6.09
C ASN A 39 -5.84 19.45 -5.69
N GLU A 40 -5.92 19.86 -4.43
CA GLU A 40 -7.01 20.72 -3.98
C GLU A 40 -6.88 22.13 -4.56
N GLY A 41 -5.67 22.70 -4.59
CA GLY A 41 -5.40 23.97 -5.27
C GLY A 41 -5.79 23.92 -6.75
N LEU A 42 -5.45 22.83 -7.44
CA LEU A 42 -5.81 22.64 -8.86
C LEU A 42 -7.34 22.57 -9.07
N ARG A 43 -8.06 21.88 -8.19
CA ARG A 43 -9.54 21.83 -8.24
C ARG A 43 -10.15 23.21 -8.08
N MET A 44 -9.65 24.00 -7.13
CA MET A 44 -10.11 25.37 -6.91
C MET A 44 -9.84 26.26 -8.13
N LEU A 45 -8.65 26.18 -8.72
CA LEU A 45 -8.31 26.93 -9.92
C LEU A 45 -9.19 26.55 -11.12
N ILE A 46 -9.50 25.27 -11.31
CA ILE A 46 -10.43 24.80 -12.36
C ILE A 46 -11.84 25.36 -12.14
N ALA A 47 -12.32 25.39 -10.89
CA ALA A 47 -13.61 25.96 -10.56
C ALA A 47 -13.65 27.48 -10.84
N THR A 48 -12.59 28.20 -10.45
CA THR A 48 -12.44 29.64 -10.72
C THR A 48 -12.34 29.94 -12.20
N GLU A 49 -11.58 29.15 -12.97
CA GLU A 49 -11.47 29.27 -14.43
C GLU A 49 -12.86 29.19 -15.08
N ARG A 50 -13.63 28.15 -14.75
CA ARG A 50 -14.99 27.95 -15.27
C ARG A 50 -15.94 29.08 -14.89
N GLN A 51 -15.82 29.64 -13.70
CA GLN A 51 -16.65 30.76 -13.27
C GLN A 51 -16.30 32.03 -14.05
N LEU A 52 -15.01 32.36 -14.18
CA LEU A 52 -14.56 33.52 -14.95
C LEU A 52 -14.96 33.42 -16.42
N GLU A 53 -14.89 32.23 -17.02
CA GLU A 53 -15.36 32.00 -18.39
C GLU A 53 -16.86 32.28 -18.54
N LYS A 54 -17.68 31.83 -17.58
CA LYS A 54 -19.12 32.14 -17.55
C LYS A 54 -19.37 33.63 -17.39
N ASP A 55 -18.67 34.30 -16.48
CA ASP A 55 -18.84 35.74 -16.23
C ASP A 55 -18.47 36.58 -17.46
N ILE A 56 -17.39 36.21 -18.17
CA ILE A 56 -16.97 36.86 -19.42
C ILE A 56 -17.99 36.63 -20.55
N ALA A 57 -18.58 35.43 -20.62
CA ALA A 57 -19.59 35.10 -21.62
C ALA A 57 -20.94 35.80 -21.35
N ALA A 58 -21.29 35.99 -20.08
CA ALA A 58 -22.49 36.70 -19.67
C ALA A 58 -22.38 38.23 -19.84
N ASP A 59 -21.16 38.77 -19.82
CA ASP A 59 -20.91 40.20 -20.04
C ASP A 59 -21.06 40.59 -21.52
N THR A 60 -22.20 41.19 -21.87
CA THR A 60 -22.55 41.70 -23.20
C THR A 60 -21.90 43.04 -23.55
N THR A 61 -21.09 43.62 -22.65
CA THR A 61 -20.40 44.89 -22.89
C THR A 61 -19.53 44.79 -24.15
N PRO A 62 -19.53 45.83 -25.02
CA PRO A 62 -18.69 45.87 -26.21
C PRO A 62 -17.22 45.63 -25.85
N ASP A 63 -16.59 44.73 -26.60
CA ASP A 63 -15.20 44.35 -26.38
C ASP A 63 -14.28 45.40 -27.01
N VAL A 64 -14.06 46.50 -26.30
CA VAL A 64 -13.18 47.58 -26.73
C VAL A 64 -11.75 47.29 -26.27
N ARG A 65 -10.78 47.37 -27.18
CA ARG A 65 -9.36 47.21 -26.81
C ARG A 65 -8.97 48.23 -25.74
N PRO A 66 -8.16 47.86 -24.72
CA PRO A 66 -7.78 48.76 -23.62
C PRO A 66 -7.21 50.11 -24.09
N GLY A 67 -6.42 50.12 -25.17
CA GLY A 67 -5.89 51.35 -25.76
C GLY A 67 -6.95 52.24 -26.40
N VAL A 68 -8.06 51.67 -26.90
CA VAL A 68 -9.19 52.43 -27.47
C VAL A 68 -10.11 52.93 -26.34
N ALA A 69 -10.36 52.12 -25.31
CA ALA A 69 -11.10 52.55 -24.12
C ALA A 69 -10.40 53.73 -23.42
N ALA A 70 -9.07 53.67 -23.28
CA ALA A 70 -8.27 54.77 -22.76
C ALA A 70 -8.36 56.05 -23.60
N LEU A 71 -8.45 55.93 -24.93
CA LEU A 71 -8.65 57.07 -25.83
C LEU A 71 -10.07 57.64 -25.79
N LEU A 72 -11.06 56.83 -25.41
CA LEU A 72 -12.46 57.24 -25.22
C LEU A 72 -12.74 57.80 -23.82
N GLY A 73 -11.77 57.73 -22.89
CA GLY A 73 -11.96 58.11 -21.50
C GLY A 73 -12.69 57.06 -20.65
N ASP A 74 -12.96 55.89 -21.23
CA ASP A 74 -13.61 54.77 -20.55
C ASP A 74 -12.59 53.98 -19.72
N GLY A 75 -12.92 53.72 -18.45
CA GLY A 75 -12.12 52.87 -17.57
C GLY A 75 -12.12 51.39 -18.02
N PRO A 76 -11.21 50.56 -17.47
CA PRO A 76 -11.17 49.14 -17.80
C PRO A 76 -12.51 48.46 -17.49
N THR A 77 -13.09 47.80 -18.50
CA THR A 77 -14.38 47.10 -18.37
C THR A 77 -14.24 45.87 -17.48
N ALA A 78 -15.33 45.48 -16.81
CA ALA A 78 -15.38 44.26 -15.99
C ALA A 78 -14.93 43.02 -16.80
N LYS A 79 -15.34 42.94 -18.07
CA LYS A 79 -14.87 41.96 -19.06
C LYS A 79 -13.36 41.90 -19.22
N SER A 80 -12.70 43.06 -19.36
CA SER A 80 -11.24 43.14 -19.51
C SER A 80 -10.49 42.68 -18.25
N ALA A 81 -10.98 43.08 -17.06
CA ALA A 81 -10.45 42.65 -15.77
C ALA A 81 -10.62 41.13 -15.55
N ASN A 82 -11.77 40.57 -15.91
CA ASN A 82 -12.01 39.13 -15.81
C ASN A 82 -11.13 38.32 -16.77
N ARG A 83 -10.83 38.83 -17.96
CA ARG A 83 -9.86 38.19 -18.88
C ARG A 83 -8.44 38.19 -18.33
N GLN A 84 -8.01 39.28 -17.68
CA GLN A 84 -6.70 39.32 -17.03
C GLN A 84 -6.63 38.32 -15.87
N LYS A 85 -7.69 38.23 -15.05
CA LYS A 85 -7.80 37.21 -13.99
C LYS A 85 -7.79 35.79 -14.57
N LEU A 86 -8.50 35.55 -15.67
CA LEU A 86 -8.52 34.25 -16.35
C LEU A 86 -7.12 33.85 -16.85
N ALA A 87 -6.37 34.79 -17.40
CA ALA A 87 -4.98 34.54 -17.82
C ALA A 87 -4.08 34.19 -16.62
N ALA A 88 -4.23 34.88 -15.49
CA ALA A 88 -3.50 34.57 -14.26
C ALA A 88 -3.86 33.18 -13.72
N VAL A 89 -5.15 32.85 -13.62
CA VAL A 89 -5.62 31.52 -13.17
C VAL A 89 -5.10 30.40 -14.07
N ARG A 90 -5.05 30.62 -15.38
CA ARG A 90 -4.48 29.64 -16.32
C ARG A 90 -2.97 29.45 -16.14
N ALA A 91 -2.24 30.52 -15.84
CA ALA A 91 -0.82 30.43 -15.51
C ALA A 91 -0.61 29.65 -14.20
N ASP A 92 -1.34 29.99 -13.14
CA ASP A 92 -1.27 29.31 -11.83
C ASP A 92 -1.61 27.82 -11.95
N LYS A 93 -2.57 27.48 -12.80
CA LYS A 93 -2.95 26.10 -13.11
C LYS A 93 -1.81 25.33 -13.79
N ALA A 94 -1.15 25.93 -14.79
CA ALA A 94 0.00 25.32 -15.46
C ALA A 94 1.17 25.10 -14.48
N ASP A 95 1.39 26.03 -13.55
CA ASP A 95 2.37 25.90 -12.48
C ASP A 95 2.00 24.77 -11.50
N HIS A 96 0.73 24.65 -11.12
CA HIS A 96 0.24 23.55 -10.27
C HIS A 96 0.39 22.19 -10.93
N GLU A 97 0.12 22.08 -12.24
CA GLU A 97 0.32 20.85 -13.01
C GLU A 97 1.81 20.48 -13.10
N THR A 98 2.68 21.48 -13.23
CA THR A 98 4.14 21.29 -13.25
C THR A 98 4.65 20.86 -11.87
N ALA A 99 4.20 21.52 -10.80
CA ALA A 99 4.49 21.13 -9.42
C ALA A 99 3.98 19.72 -9.09
N SER A 100 2.80 19.35 -9.60
CA SER A 100 2.22 18.01 -9.44
C SER A 100 3.06 16.93 -10.12
N ARG A 101 3.61 17.21 -11.31
CA ARG A 101 4.55 16.29 -11.96
C ARG A 101 5.85 16.14 -11.17
N ALA A 102 6.37 17.22 -10.62
CA ALA A 102 7.57 17.20 -9.79
C ALA A 102 7.35 16.43 -8.47
N ILE A 103 6.20 16.62 -7.79
CA ILE A 103 5.90 15.90 -6.54
C ILE A 103 5.75 14.41 -6.78
N GLU A 104 5.11 14.00 -7.89
CA GLU A 104 4.97 12.59 -8.25
C GLU A 104 6.32 11.90 -8.53
N GLN A 105 7.27 12.62 -9.14
CA GLN A 105 8.64 12.09 -9.26
C GLN A 105 9.29 11.92 -7.88
N ARG A 106 9.22 12.94 -7.01
CA ARG A 106 9.79 12.88 -5.66
C ARG A 106 9.18 11.78 -4.80
N ILE A 107 7.87 11.54 -4.91
CA ILE A 107 7.19 10.43 -4.22
C ILE A 107 7.73 9.08 -4.69
N ARG A 108 7.96 8.91 -6.00
CA ARG A 108 8.55 7.68 -6.54
C ARG A 108 9.96 7.45 -6.00
N ASP A 109 10.77 8.49 -5.94
CA ASP A 109 12.15 8.41 -5.43
C ASP A 109 12.18 8.12 -3.91
N ALA A 110 11.29 8.76 -3.14
CA ALA A 110 11.16 8.58 -1.69
C ALA A 110 10.53 7.23 -1.28
N LYS A 111 9.82 6.55 -2.19
CA LYS A 111 9.15 5.27 -1.91
C LYS A 111 10.14 4.19 -1.50
N THR A 112 11.28 4.07 -2.18
CA THR A 112 12.27 3.02 -1.91
C THR A 112 12.85 3.12 -0.49
N PRO A 113 13.33 4.30 -0.03
CA PRO A 113 13.71 4.50 1.37
C PRO A 113 12.60 4.19 2.38
N ALA A 114 11.37 4.66 2.12
CA ALA A 114 10.23 4.42 3.02
C ALA A 114 9.91 2.92 3.15
N VAL A 115 9.93 2.19 2.04
CA VAL A 115 9.74 0.73 2.03
C VAL A 115 10.83 0.02 2.84
N ARG A 116 12.09 0.44 2.73
CA ARG A 116 13.18 -0.16 3.54
C ARG A 116 12.95 0.03 5.04
N LYS A 117 12.47 1.20 5.47
CA LYS A 117 12.10 1.45 6.87
C LYS A 117 10.93 0.57 7.31
N ALA A 118 9.89 0.47 6.49
CA ALA A 118 8.75 -0.41 6.77
C ALA A 118 9.16 -1.90 6.88
N ILE A 119 10.00 -2.37 5.96
CA ILE A 119 10.56 -3.73 6.02
C ILE A 119 11.32 -3.94 7.33
N ALA A 120 12.17 -3.00 7.74
CA ALA A 120 12.93 -3.13 8.99
C ALA A 120 12.01 -3.26 10.23
N LEU A 121 10.85 -2.61 10.24
CA LEU A 121 9.86 -2.72 11.32
C LEU A 121 9.07 -4.04 11.28
N VAL A 122 8.73 -4.53 10.09
CA VAL A 122 7.93 -5.77 9.92
C VAL A 122 8.78 -7.03 10.04
N ARG A 123 10.08 -6.93 9.70
CA ARG A 123 10.99 -8.07 9.61
C ARG A 123 11.05 -8.93 10.88
N PRO A 124 11.15 -8.39 12.10
CA PRO A 124 11.21 -9.20 13.32
C PRO A 124 9.96 -10.08 13.51
N GLU A 125 8.78 -9.54 13.24
CA GLU A 125 7.53 -10.30 13.37
C GLU A 125 7.39 -11.33 12.25
N TRP A 126 7.78 -10.98 11.02
CA TRP A 126 7.85 -11.94 9.92
C TRP A 126 8.77 -13.12 10.27
N ASP A 127 9.99 -12.84 10.71
CA ASP A 127 10.97 -13.87 11.07
C ASP A 127 10.49 -14.73 12.24
N ARG A 128 9.78 -14.14 13.23
CA ARG A 128 9.15 -14.88 14.34
C ARG A 128 8.09 -15.86 13.82
N ARG A 129 7.19 -15.43 12.94
CA ARG A 129 6.12 -16.28 12.39
C ARG A 129 6.68 -17.33 11.43
N GLN A 130 7.68 -16.96 10.63
CA GLN A 130 8.39 -17.87 9.75
C GLN A 130 9.06 -18.99 10.56
N ARG A 131 9.67 -18.66 11.69
CA ARG A 131 10.24 -19.64 12.63
C ARG A 131 9.20 -20.64 13.11
N GLU A 132 8.10 -20.14 13.64
CA GLU A 132 7.01 -20.94 14.18
C GLU A 132 6.43 -21.90 13.12
N LEU A 133 6.28 -21.41 11.88
CA LEU A 133 5.90 -22.23 10.74
C LEU A 133 6.94 -23.34 10.46
N CYS A 134 8.22 -22.99 10.37
CA CYS A 134 9.29 -23.95 10.08
C CYS A 134 9.41 -25.03 11.17
N GLU A 135 9.31 -24.66 12.45
CA GLU A 135 9.29 -25.60 13.58
C GLU A 135 8.09 -26.57 13.48
N THR A 136 6.91 -26.05 13.15
CA THR A 136 5.71 -26.87 12.96
C THR A 136 5.85 -27.82 11.77
N LEU A 137 6.40 -27.33 10.66
CA LEU A 137 6.63 -28.14 9.46
C LEU A 137 7.63 -29.28 9.71
N ALA A 138 8.66 -29.06 10.54
CA ALA A 138 9.57 -30.13 10.93
C ALA A 138 8.86 -31.26 11.69
N VAL A 139 7.94 -30.90 12.60
CA VAL A 139 7.10 -31.88 13.31
C VAL A 139 6.17 -32.62 12.34
N VAL A 140 5.51 -31.90 11.43
CA VAL A 140 4.64 -32.49 10.40
C VAL A 140 5.42 -33.44 9.51
N GLN A 141 6.62 -33.08 9.08
CA GLN A 141 7.45 -33.95 8.25
C GLN A 141 7.79 -35.26 8.96
N LYS A 142 8.15 -35.19 10.24
CA LYS A 142 8.41 -36.40 11.04
C LYS A 142 7.15 -37.27 11.10
N ALA A 143 6.01 -36.69 11.48
CA ALA A 143 4.75 -37.42 11.57
C ALA A 143 4.30 -38.02 10.23
N HIS A 144 4.54 -37.31 9.13
CA HIS A 144 4.22 -37.78 7.78
C HIS A 144 5.07 -38.99 7.39
N ARG A 145 6.36 -38.98 7.70
CA ARG A 145 7.24 -40.15 7.50
C ARG A 145 6.83 -41.32 8.38
N ASP A 146 6.61 -41.08 9.67
CA ASP A 146 6.20 -42.12 10.62
C ASP A 146 4.88 -42.79 10.17
N LEU A 147 3.90 -42.02 9.65
CA LEU A 147 2.66 -42.56 9.10
C LEU A 147 2.87 -43.33 7.78
N ASN A 148 3.72 -42.80 6.88
CA ASN A 148 4.03 -43.48 5.63
C ASN A 148 4.76 -44.80 5.87
N ASP A 149 5.68 -44.86 6.82
CA ASP A 149 6.41 -46.08 7.16
C ASP A 149 5.43 -47.15 7.70
N LEU A 150 4.49 -46.79 8.58
CA LEU A 150 3.43 -47.69 9.01
C LEU A 150 2.52 -48.14 7.84
N ALA A 151 2.17 -47.23 6.93
CA ALA A 151 1.38 -47.57 5.76
C ALA A 151 2.10 -48.61 4.89
N MET A 152 3.41 -48.47 4.71
CA MET A 152 4.23 -49.44 3.98
C MET A 152 4.32 -50.79 4.70
N GLU A 153 4.43 -50.82 6.03
CA GLU A 153 4.40 -52.06 6.82
C GLU A 153 3.05 -52.78 6.68
N ILE A 154 1.95 -52.04 6.74
CA ILE A 154 0.59 -52.57 6.56
C ILE A 154 0.40 -53.15 5.15
N GLU A 155 0.84 -52.42 4.12
CA GLU A 155 0.79 -52.90 2.74
C GLU A 155 1.68 -54.13 2.51
N ALA A 156 2.82 -54.22 3.20
CA ALA A 156 3.72 -55.37 3.11
C ALA A 156 3.09 -56.67 3.65
N GLU A 157 2.13 -56.55 4.57
CA GLU A 157 1.31 -57.67 5.09
C GLU A 157 0.03 -57.89 4.26
N ASP A 158 -0.04 -57.34 3.05
CA ASP A 158 -1.19 -57.38 2.13
C ASP A 158 -2.49 -56.78 2.73
N ILE A 159 -2.38 -55.95 3.76
CA ILE A 159 -3.51 -55.23 4.35
C ILE A 159 -3.68 -53.91 3.58
N GLY A 160 -4.84 -53.69 2.97
CA GLY A 160 -5.10 -52.43 2.25
C GLY A 160 -5.15 -51.23 3.20
N VAL A 161 -4.26 -50.26 3.04
CA VAL A 161 -4.23 -49.01 3.85
C VAL A 161 -5.49 -48.15 3.72
N SER A 162 -6.29 -48.37 2.68
CA SER A 162 -7.60 -47.72 2.47
C SER A 162 -8.60 -47.96 3.62
N HIS A 163 -8.42 -49.02 4.41
CA HIS A 163 -9.27 -49.32 5.56
C HIS A 163 -9.08 -48.36 6.75
N PHE A 164 -7.98 -47.59 6.78
CA PHE A 164 -7.64 -46.70 7.90
C PHE A 164 -8.04 -45.23 7.68
N GLY A 165 -8.71 -44.93 6.57
CA GLY A 165 -9.27 -43.61 6.28
C GLY A 165 -8.40 -42.75 5.36
N ALA A 166 -8.51 -41.43 5.51
CA ALA A 166 -7.88 -40.47 4.61
C ALA A 166 -6.37 -40.36 4.85
N GLN A 167 -5.60 -40.47 3.76
CA GLN A 167 -4.17 -40.21 3.74
C GLN A 167 -3.88 -38.75 3.36
N PRO A 168 -2.82 -38.12 3.91
CA PRO A 168 -2.51 -36.71 3.66
C PRO A 168 -1.81 -36.49 2.31
N PHE A 169 -2.39 -36.97 1.21
CA PHE A 169 -1.80 -36.89 -0.14
C PHE A 169 -1.46 -35.47 -0.60
N PHE A 170 -2.11 -34.44 -0.03
CA PHE A 170 -1.79 -33.05 -0.31
C PHE A 170 -0.37 -32.65 0.12
N LEU A 171 0.27 -33.43 1.00
CA LEU A 171 1.67 -33.26 1.40
C LEU A 171 2.66 -33.89 0.40
N GLY A 172 2.18 -34.56 -0.65
CA GLY A 172 3.01 -35.33 -1.59
C GLY A 172 3.51 -36.64 -1.00
N ASP A 173 4.52 -37.25 -1.61
CA ASP A 173 5.21 -38.40 -1.03
C ASP A 173 6.08 -37.95 0.16
N ALA A 174 6.05 -38.70 1.26
CA ALA A 174 6.88 -38.45 2.44
C ALA A 174 8.40 -38.48 2.13
N ARG A 175 8.79 -39.11 1.02
CA ARG A 175 10.16 -39.26 0.52
C ARG A 175 10.60 -38.17 -0.46
N ASP A 176 9.68 -37.41 -1.05
CA ASP A 176 10.00 -36.34 -2.02
C ASP A 176 10.79 -35.19 -1.40
N GLY A 177 10.75 -35.05 -0.08
CA GLY A 177 11.56 -34.09 0.65
C GLY A 177 11.15 -32.63 0.42
N HIS A 178 9.94 -32.36 -0.06
CA HIS A 178 9.42 -31.00 -0.26
C HIS A 178 9.52 -30.13 1.00
N ILE A 179 9.08 -30.67 2.15
CA ILE A 179 9.19 -29.97 3.43
C ILE A 179 10.65 -29.75 3.83
N SER A 180 11.51 -30.78 3.72
CA SER A 180 12.94 -30.63 4.01
C SER A 180 13.62 -29.57 3.14
N ARG A 181 13.28 -29.53 1.84
CA ARG A 181 13.84 -28.55 0.90
C ARG A 181 13.46 -27.13 1.31
N PHE A 182 12.18 -26.91 1.61
CA PHE A 182 11.71 -25.61 2.09
C PHE A 182 12.38 -25.20 3.42
N LEU A 183 12.51 -26.12 4.37
CA LEU A 183 13.22 -25.86 5.63
C LEU A 183 14.69 -25.48 5.39
N LYS A 184 15.36 -26.12 4.43
CA LYS A 184 16.73 -25.78 4.03
C LYS A 184 16.82 -24.41 3.36
N GLU A 185 15.91 -24.08 2.45
CA GLU A 185 15.83 -22.76 1.81
C GLU A 185 15.60 -21.63 2.84
N CYS A 186 14.83 -21.92 3.89
CA CYS A 186 14.61 -20.99 5.00
C CYS A 186 15.76 -20.95 6.02
N GLY A 187 16.79 -21.79 5.89
CA GLY A 187 17.91 -21.89 6.84
C GLY A 187 17.56 -22.57 8.17
N TYR A 188 16.46 -23.32 8.23
CA TYR A 188 15.97 -24.02 9.42
C TYR A 188 16.39 -25.49 9.50
N ALA A 189 16.92 -26.05 8.41
CA ALA A 189 17.51 -27.39 8.37
C ALA A 189 18.99 -27.29 7.97
N ALA A 190 19.85 -28.03 8.69
CA ALA A 190 21.25 -28.27 8.32
C ALA A 190 21.35 -29.21 7.10
#